data_AF-A0A815L0P5-F1
#
_entry.id   AF-A0A815L0P5-F1
#
_cell.length_a   1.000
_cell.length_b   1.000
_cell.length_c   1.000
_cell.angle_alpha   90.00
_cell.angle_beta   90.00
_cell.angle_gamma   90.00
#
_symmetry.space_group_name_H-M   'P 1'
#
loop_
_entity.id
_entity.type
_entity.pdbx_description
1 polymer ?
#
loop_
_entity_poly.entity_id
_entity_poly.type
_entity_poly.pdbx_seq_one_letter_code
_entity_poly.pdbx_strand_id
1 'polypeptide(L)'
;MAFLGKANNLLIRRPSIFVYKFLKQLSYDYRDALIETGKKMVQHPIKTVFYSSNIYLLIYAYQTMPTFQTYKNDLIQFHQQQLLTSSLIRNKQIETYIDTIEKLLLSEQIHFVDCYLFSLIIYRTQYRTNDHSYRIYENICSYLHLKRHSRIIDIGAFNRWFTLKRKLYEADIIDDTNNEKIAL
;
A
#
# COMPACT_ATOMS: atom_id res chain seq x y z
N MET A 1 5.76 -35.73 54.28
CA MET A 1 6.14 -35.11 52.98
C MET A 1 5.56 -35.79 51.73
N ALA A 2 5.12 -37.06 51.76
CA ALA A 2 4.63 -37.76 50.55
C ALA A 2 3.25 -37.29 50.01
N PHE A 3 2.37 -36.74 50.87
CA PHE A 3 1.02 -36.33 50.47
C PHE A 3 0.99 -35.03 49.63
N LEU A 4 1.89 -34.08 49.93
CA LEU A 4 2.00 -32.80 49.22
C LEU A 4 2.51 -32.96 47.78
N GLY A 5 3.45 -33.88 47.54
CA GLY A 5 3.96 -34.16 46.19
C GLY A 5 2.92 -34.83 45.27
N LYS A 6 1.99 -35.62 45.83
CA LYS A 6 0.93 -36.29 45.07
C LYS A 6 -0.20 -35.33 44.67
N ALA A 7 -0.51 -34.36 45.54
CA ALA A 7 -1.50 -33.31 45.27
C ALA A 7 -1.05 -32.34 44.15
N ASN A 8 0.23 -31.92 44.16
CA ASN A 8 0.78 -31.03 43.11
C ASN A 8 0.82 -31.71 41.74
N ASN A 9 1.17 -33.00 41.67
CA ASN A 9 1.13 -33.77 40.43
C ASN A 9 -0.29 -33.98 39.88
N LEU A 10 -1.31 -34.02 40.74
CA LEU A 10 -2.72 -34.11 40.33
C LEU A 10 -3.27 -32.77 39.83
N LEU A 11 -2.90 -31.66 40.47
CA LEU A 11 -3.29 -30.30 40.06
C LEU A 11 -2.71 -29.90 38.71
N ILE A 12 -1.48 -30.30 38.39
CA ILE A 12 -0.81 -29.98 37.11
C ILE A 12 -1.24 -30.97 35.99
N ARG A 13 -1.61 -32.22 36.32
CA ARG A 13 -2.09 -33.20 35.33
C ARG A 13 -3.44 -32.85 34.72
N ARG A 14 -4.38 -32.29 35.48
CA ARG A 14 -5.73 -31.98 34.98
C ARG A 14 -5.77 -30.93 33.85
N PRO A 15 -5.08 -29.77 33.97
CA PRO A 15 -5.06 -28.78 32.89
C PRO A 15 -4.23 -29.25 31.69
N SER A 16 -3.12 -29.97 31.89
CA SER A 16 -2.30 -30.47 30.78
C SER A 16 -3.01 -31.55 29.94
N ILE A 17 -3.76 -32.45 30.58
CA ILE A 17 -4.61 -33.44 29.87
C ILE A 17 -5.76 -32.74 29.14
N PHE A 18 -6.34 -31.69 29.72
CA PHE A 18 -7.38 -30.88 29.07
C PHE A 18 -6.83 -30.17 27.82
N VAL A 19 -5.70 -29.48 27.94
CA VAL A 19 -5.03 -28.81 26.81
C VAL A 19 -4.64 -29.80 25.72
N TYR A 20 -4.09 -30.97 26.09
CA TYR A 20 -3.76 -32.01 25.12
C TYR A 20 -4.99 -32.53 24.38
N LYS A 21 -6.09 -32.81 25.09
CA LYS A 21 -7.35 -33.22 24.47
C LYS A 21 -7.92 -32.13 23.57
N PHE A 22 -7.88 -30.88 24.01
CA PHE A 22 -8.34 -29.73 23.23
C PHE A 22 -7.53 -29.55 21.95
N LEU A 23 -6.19 -29.54 22.02
CA LEU A 23 -5.32 -29.45 20.85
C LEU A 23 -5.47 -30.65 19.90
N LYS A 24 -5.69 -31.85 20.46
CA LYS A 24 -5.95 -33.06 19.67
C LYS A 24 -7.30 -32.99 18.96
N GLN A 25 -8.34 -32.50 19.61
CA GLN A 25 -9.64 -32.31 18.98
C GLN A 25 -9.56 -31.22 17.91
N LEU A 26 -8.93 -30.08 18.24
CA LEU A 26 -8.70 -28.99 17.32
C LEU A 26 -7.95 -29.45 16.06
N SER A 27 -6.95 -30.33 16.19
CA SER A 27 -6.20 -30.85 15.03
C SER A 27 -7.05 -31.77 14.16
N TYR A 28 -7.94 -32.58 14.74
CA TYR A 28 -8.90 -33.36 13.96
C TYR A 28 -9.91 -32.45 13.24
N ASP A 29 -10.46 -31.44 13.92
CA ASP A 29 -11.42 -30.52 13.34
C ASP A 29 -10.83 -29.75 12.14
N TYR A 30 -9.58 -29.26 12.26
CA TYR A 30 -8.89 -28.62 11.13
C TYR A 30 -8.58 -29.60 9.99
N ARG A 31 -8.19 -30.84 10.31
CA ARG A 31 -7.93 -31.87 9.30
C ARG A 31 -9.21 -32.20 8.52
N ASP A 32 -10.32 -32.39 9.22
CA ASP A 32 -11.60 -32.73 8.60
C ASP A 32 -12.11 -31.56 7.75
N ALA A 33 -11.96 -30.31 8.24
CA ALA A 33 -12.25 -29.11 7.46
C ALA A 33 -11.41 -29.03 6.17
N LEU A 34 -10.11 -29.38 6.22
CA LEU A 34 -9.26 -29.41 5.03
C LEU A 34 -9.71 -30.48 4.01
N ILE A 35 -10.04 -31.68 4.48
CA ILE A 35 -10.54 -32.76 3.62
C ILE A 35 -11.87 -32.37 2.97
N GLU A 36 -12.79 -31.80 3.74
CA GLU A 36 -14.09 -31.36 3.24
C GLU A 36 -13.94 -30.21 2.24
N THR A 37 -13.04 -29.26 2.51
CA THR A 37 -12.72 -28.16 1.59
C THR A 37 -12.15 -28.72 0.28
N GLY A 38 -11.25 -29.71 0.33
CA GLY A 38 -10.74 -30.41 -0.86
C GLY A 38 -11.85 -31.07 -1.68
N LYS A 39 -12.80 -31.75 -1.03
CA LYS A 39 -13.97 -32.33 -1.72
C LYS A 39 -14.84 -31.25 -2.38
N LYS A 40 -15.12 -30.15 -1.66
CA LYS A 40 -15.87 -29.00 -2.19
C LYS A 40 -15.16 -28.36 -3.39
N MET A 41 -13.83 -28.32 -3.38
CA MET A 41 -13.04 -27.77 -4.48
C MET A 41 -13.29 -28.51 -5.80
N VAL A 42 -13.34 -29.84 -5.73
CA VAL A 42 -13.61 -30.73 -6.87
C VAL A 42 -15.07 -30.67 -7.30
N GLN A 43 -16.01 -30.59 -6.35
CA GLN A 43 -17.45 -30.52 -6.64
C GLN A 43 -17.86 -29.21 -7.33
N HIS A 44 -17.20 -28.09 -7.02
CA HIS A 44 -17.54 -26.77 -7.55
C HIS A 44 -16.32 -26.03 -8.11
N PRO A 45 -15.72 -26.50 -9.23
CA PRO A 45 -14.46 -25.97 -9.74
C PRO A 45 -14.53 -24.47 -10.08
N ILE A 46 -15.68 -23.98 -10.58
CA ILE A 46 -15.86 -22.56 -10.93
C ILE A 46 -15.74 -21.67 -9.69
N LYS A 47 -16.40 -22.03 -8.58
CA LYS A 47 -16.31 -21.28 -7.32
C LYS A 47 -14.89 -21.34 -6.76
N THR A 48 -14.27 -22.51 -6.84
CA THR A 48 -12.88 -22.72 -6.40
C THR A 48 -11.92 -21.80 -7.14
N VAL A 49 -11.97 -21.76 -8.48
CA VAL A 49 -11.12 -20.91 -9.30
C VAL A 49 -11.32 -19.44 -8.95
N PHE A 50 -12.57 -19.00 -8.73
CA PHE A 50 -12.84 -17.64 -8.30
C PHE A 50 -12.17 -17.31 -6.97
N TYR A 51 -12.35 -18.13 -5.93
CA TYR A 51 -11.74 -17.88 -4.62
C TYR A 51 -10.21 -18.00 -4.66
N SER A 52 -9.67 -19.02 -5.35
CA SER A 52 -8.22 -19.21 -5.46
C SER A 52 -7.55 -18.08 -6.23
N SER A 53 -8.20 -17.56 -7.28
CA SER A 53 -7.71 -16.40 -8.03
C SER A 53 -7.63 -15.16 -7.14
N ASN A 54 -8.65 -14.90 -6.32
CA ASN A 54 -8.64 -13.77 -5.37
C ASN A 54 -7.52 -13.90 -4.33
N ILE A 55 -7.34 -15.08 -3.72
CA ILE A 55 -6.26 -15.33 -2.76
C ILE A 55 -4.90 -15.14 -3.44
N TYR A 56 -4.73 -15.70 -4.65
CA TYR A 56 -3.50 -15.54 -5.42
C TYR A 56 -3.21 -14.06 -5.73
N LEU A 57 -4.23 -13.29 -6.13
CA LEU A 57 -4.09 -11.86 -6.41
C LEU A 57 -3.67 -11.08 -5.16
N LEU A 58 -4.21 -11.39 -3.99
CA LEU A 58 -3.80 -10.75 -2.72
C LEU A 58 -2.35 -11.08 -2.36
N ILE A 59 -1.93 -12.34 -2.49
CA ILE A 59 -0.55 -12.76 -2.26
C ILE A 59 0.38 -12.05 -3.25
N TYR A 60 0.00 -12.01 -4.52
CA TYR A 60 0.77 -11.34 -5.56
C TYR A 60 0.89 -9.84 -5.28
N ALA A 61 -0.20 -9.17 -4.88
CA ALA A 61 -0.19 -7.75 -4.52
C ALA A 61 0.74 -7.47 -3.32
N TYR A 62 0.71 -8.32 -2.31
CA TYR A 62 1.60 -8.23 -1.14
C TYR A 62 3.07 -8.39 -1.53
N GLN A 63 3.40 -9.38 -2.37
CA GLN A 63 4.78 -9.62 -2.81
C GLN A 63 5.33 -8.53 -3.74
N THR A 64 4.47 -7.94 -4.57
CA THR A 64 4.83 -6.93 -5.57
C THR A 64 4.61 -5.51 -5.08
N MET A 65 4.57 -5.30 -3.76
CA MET A 65 4.31 -3.98 -3.19
C MET A 65 5.44 -2.98 -3.55
N PRO A 66 5.13 -1.85 -4.21
CA PRO A 66 6.15 -0.87 -4.57
C PRO A 66 6.63 -0.10 -3.35
N THR A 67 7.95 0.11 -3.26
CA THR A 67 8.58 0.86 -2.17
C THR A 67 8.73 2.34 -2.54
N PHE A 68 9.00 3.18 -1.53
CA PHE A 68 9.33 4.59 -1.78
C PHE A 68 10.56 4.78 -2.68
N GLN A 69 11.53 3.86 -2.63
CA GLN A 69 12.69 3.92 -3.52
C GLN A 69 12.28 3.67 -4.98
N THR A 70 11.37 2.72 -5.21
CA THR A 70 10.80 2.46 -6.54
C THR A 70 10.13 3.72 -7.09
N TYR A 71 9.38 4.45 -6.26
CA TYR A 71 8.76 5.72 -6.67
C TYR A 71 9.79 6.77 -7.11
N LYS A 72 10.85 6.96 -6.32
CA LYS A 72 11.93 7.90 -6.66
C LYS A 72 12.61 7.52 -7.98
N ASN A 73 12.88 6.23 -8.17
CA ASN A 73 13.50 5.73 -9.39
C ASN A 73 12.59 5.98 -10.61
N ASP A 74 11.30 5.70 -10.50
CA ASP A 74 10.32 5.96 -11.57
C ASP A 74 10.21 7.46 -11.88
N LEU A 75 10.28 8.33 -10.87
CA LEU A 75 10.28 9.78 -11.05
C LEU A 75 11.55 10.26 -11.77
N ILE A 76 12.72 9.74 -11.41
CA ILE A 76 13.98 10.04 -12.10
C ILE A 76 13.92 9.58 -13.56
N GLN A 77 13.41 8.39 -13.82
CA GLN A 77 13.24 7.87 -15.18
C GLN A 77 12.31 8.76 -15.99
N PHE A 78 11.22 9.22 -15.39
CA PHE A 78 10.30 10.15 -16.02
C PHE A 78 10.99 11.48 -16.37
N HIS A 79 11.77 12.04 -15.44
CA HIS A 79 12.54 13.25 -15.69
C HIS A 79 13.55 13.07 -16.84
N GLN A 80 14.22 11.91 -16.91
CA GLN A 80 15.11 11.59 -18.03
C GLN A 80 14.36 11.57 -19.37
N GLN A 81 13.17 10.97 -19.43
CA GLN A 81 12.35 10.97 -20.64
C GLN A 81 11.90 12.37 -21.04
N GLN A 82 11.56 13.21 -20.07
CA GLN A 82 11.22 14.60 -20.34
C GLN A 82 12.41 15.43 -20.83
N LEU A 83 13.62 15.22 -20.29
CA LEU A 83 14.83 15.90 -20.74
C LEU A 83 15.15 15.62 -22.21
N LEU A 84 14.80 14.43 -22.72
CA LEU A 84 14.94 14.08 -24.13
C LEU A 84 13.92 14.82 -25.03
N THR A 85 12.83 15.30 -24.45
CA THR A 85 11.78 16.02 -25.16
C THR A 85 12.04 17.53 -25.12
N SER A 86 12.02 18.17 -26.29
CA SER A 86 12.19 19.63 -26.41
C SER A 86 11.12 20.37 -25.60
N SER A 87 11.51 21.46 -24.92
CA SER A 87 10.63 22.30 -24.11
C SER A 87 9.46 22.91 -24.89
N LEU A 88 9.57 23.00 -26.22
CA LEU A 88 8.53 23.54 -27.10
C LEU A 88 7.32 22.60 -27.26
N ILE A 89 7.52 21.30 -27.11
CA ILE A 89 6.50 20.26 -27.39
C ILE A 89 5.97 19.65 -26.07
N ARG A 90 6.62 19.97 -24.94
CA ARG A 90 6.28 19.41 -23.64
C ARG A 90 4.92 19.91 -23.13
N ASN A 91 4.15 18.99 -22.56
CA ASN A 91 2.91 19.33 -21.88
C ASN A 91 3.18 20.11 -20.57
N LYS A 92 2.86 21.41 -20.58
CA LYS A 92 3.05 22.32 -19.43
C LYS A 92 2.32 21.87 -18.16
N GLN A 93 1.16 21.21 -18.27
CA GLN A 93 0.42 20.75 -17.09
C GLN A 93 1.21 19.68 -16.34
N ILE A 94 1.86 18.79 -17.08
CA ILE A 94 2.65 17.70 -16.52
C ILE A 94 3.97 18.21 -15.95
N GLU A 95 4.59 19.18 -16.62
CA GLU A 95 5.76 19.90 -16.10
C GLU A 95 5.46 20.55 -14.74
N THR A 96 4.35 21.31 -14.64
CA THR A 96 3.96 21.90 -13.35
C THR A 96 3.67 20.85 -12.27
N TYR A 97 3.13 19.69 -12.64
CA TYR A 97 2.91 18.60 -11.70
C TYR A 97 4.22 18.03 -11.15
N ILE A 98 5.21 17.80 -12.00
CA ILE A 98 6.53 17.30 -11.56
C ILE A 98 7.22 18.33 -10.68
N ASP A 99 7.24 19.60 -11.09
CA ASP A 99 7.82 20.68 -10.30
C ASP A 99 7.20 20.75 -8.90
N THR A 100 5.88 20.52 -8.79
CA THR A 100 5.23 20.47 -7.47
C THR A 100 5.67 19.27 -6.65
N ILE A 101 5.83 18.08 -7.26
CA ILE A 101 6.29 16.90 -6.55
C ILE A 101 7.74 17.05 -6.11
N GLU A 102 8.63 17.58 -6.95
CA GLU A 102 10.03 17.82 -6.60
C GLU A 102 10.14 18.79 -5.44
N LYS A 103 9.39 19.90 -5.46
CA LYS A 103 9.32 20.84 -4.32
C LYS A 103 8.86 20.15 -3.05
N LEU A 104 7.85 19.28 -3.13
CA LEU A 104 7.38 18.51 -1.97
C LEU A 104 8.42 17.50 -1.47
N LEU A 105 9.20 16.90 -2.37
CA LEU A 105 10.24 15.94 -2.06
C LEU A 105 11.45 16.63 -1.39
N LEU A 106 11.86 17.78 -1.92
CA LEU A 106 12.90 18.64 -1.32
C LEU A 106 12.48 19.18 0.04
N SER A 107 11.19 19.44 0.23
CA SER A 107 10.64 19.91 1.51
C SER A 107 10.38 18.79 2.52
N GLU A 108 10.69 17.52 2.17
CA GLU A 108 10.42 16.33 2.98
C GLU A 108 8.93 16.19 3.40
N GLN A 109 8.01 16.74 2.61
CA GLN A 109 6.57 16.73 2.90
C GLN A 109 5.84 15.49 2.34
N ILE A 110 6.58 14.56 1.74
CA ILE A 110 6.06 13.33 1.16
C ILE A 110 6.21 12.19 2.15
N HIS A 111 5.11 11.57 2.53
CA HIS A 111 5.10 10.36 3.36
C HIS A 111 4.65 9.14 2.57
N PHE A 112 5.39 8.06 2.77
CA PHE A 112 5.05 6.73 2.30
C PHE A 112 4.23 6.01 3.37
N VAL A 113 3.07 5.47 2.98
CA VAL A 113 2.20 4.67 3.84
C VAL A 113 2.02 3.30 3.21
N ASP A 114 2.45 2.28 3.94
CA ASP A 114 2.25 0.88 3.60
C ASP A 114 0.87 0.42 4.11
N CYS A 115 0.00 -0.03 3.21
CA CYS A 115 -1.33 -0.57 3.54
C CYS A 115 -1.42 -2.09 3.34
N TYR A 116 -0.29 -2.81 3.34
CA TYR A 116 -0.10 -4.24 3.10
C TYR A 116 -0.43 -4.72 1.68
N LEU A 117 -1.58 -4.31 1.12
CA LEU A 117 -2.01 -4.70 -0.24
C LEU A 117 -1.66 -3.67 -1.31
N PHE A 118 -1.47 -2.41 -0.89
CA PHE A 118 -1.12 -1.30 -1.75
C PHE A 118 -0.30 -0.28 -0.96
N SER A 119 0.47 0.52 -1.67
CA SER A 119 1.26 1.61 -1.13
C SER A 119 0.59 2.94 -1.45
N LEU A 120 0.57 3.87 -0.50
CA LEU A 120 0.10 5.22 -0.71
C LEU A 120 1.23 6.23 -0.53
N ILE A 121 1.23 7.24 -1.38
CA ILE A 121 2.05 8.43 -1.21
C ILE A 121 1.12 9.57 -0.83
N ILE A 122 1.37 10.15 0.33
CA ILE A 122 0.52 11.17 0.92
C ILE A 122 1.35 12.44 1.15
N TYR A 123 0.78 13.57 0.76
CA TYR A 123 1.27 14.89 1.13
C TYR A 123 0.94 15.19 2.60
N ARG A 124 1.94 15.62 3.37
CA ARG A 124 1.79 16.10 4.75
C ARG A 124 2.08 17.59 4.82
N THR A 125 1.11 18.34 5.36
CA THR A 125 1.23 19.78 5.66
C THR A 125 2.20 20.10 6.82
N GLN A 126 2.83 19.11 7.45
CA GLN A 126 3.67 19.38 8.61
C GLN A 126 5.00 19.99 8.18
N TYR A 127 5.11 21.30 8.41
CA TYR A 127 6.35 22.04 8.38
C TYR A 127 7.29 21.50 9.46
N ARG A 128 8.56 21.33 9.11
CA ARG A 128 9.61 20.87 10.02
C ARG A 128 9.63 21.73 11.27
N THR A 129 9.36 21.10 12.41
CA THR A 129 9.44 21.63 13.77
C THR A 129 10.89 21.90 14.16
N ASN A 130 11.52 22.88 13.52
CA ASN A 130 12.74 23.49 14.05
C ASN A 130 12.59 25.00 14.28
N ASP A 131 11.46 25.58 13.88
CA ASP A 131 11.02 26.90 14.31
C ASP A 131 9.78 26.74 15.19
N HIS A 132 9.97 26.84 16.51
CA HIS A 132 8.91 26.71 17.52
C HIS A 132 7.90 27.87 17.53
N SER A 133 7.98 28.82 16.59
CA SER A 133 7.29 30.10 16.68
C SER A 133 6.08 30.25 15.76
N TYR A 134 5.86 29.37 14.77
CA TYR A 134 4.76 29.55 13.83
C TYR A 134 4.06 28.21 13.52
N ARG A 135 2.76 28.12 13.84
CA ARG A 135 1.77 27.12 13.36
C ARG A 135 1.62 25.79 14.13
N ILE A 136 1.80 25.82 15.45
CA ILE A 136 1.43 24.71 16.36
C ILE A 136 -0.09 24.40 16.28
N TYR A 137 -0.94 25.41 16.06
CA TYR A 137 -2.40 25.26 16.05
C TYR A 137 -2.94 24.37 14.91
N GLU A 138 -2.33 24.41 13.72
CA GLU A 138 -2.78 23.60 12.57
C GLU A 138 -2.47 22.10 12.75
N ASN A 139 -1.45 21.77 13.55
CA ASN A 139 -1.04 20.40 13.84
C ASN A 139 -1.87 19.73 14.94
N ILE A 140 -2.52 20.50 15.82
CA ILE A 140 -3.27 20.00 16.98
C ILE A 140 -4.76 19.83 16.66
N CYS A 141 -5.29 20.56 15.68
CA CYS A 141 -6.73 20.58 15.43
C CYS A 141 -7.20 19.35 14.64
N SER A 142 -7.78 18.37 15.34
CA SER A 142 -8.40 17.15 14.78
C SER A 142 -9.39 17.43 13.62
N TYR A 143 -10.10 18.57 13.68
CA TYR A 143 -11.06 19.00 12.64
C TYR A 143 -10.41 19.38 11.30
N LEU A 144 -9.14 19.77 11.27
CA LEU A 144 -8.44 20.12 10.03
C LEU A 144 -8.01 18.88 9.21
N HIS A 145 -8.17 17.68 9.78
CA HIS A 145 -7.87 16.41 9.12
C HIS A 145 -9.00 15.87 8.24
N LEU A 146 -10.13 16.57 8.13
CA LEU A 146 -11.31 16.15 7.35
C LEU A 146 -11.04 16.00 5.84
N LYS A 147 -9.98 16.61 5.31
CA LYS A 147 -9.56 16.48 3.90
C LYS A 147 -8.42 15.48 3.71
N ARG A 148 -8.51 14.27 4.28
CA ARG A 148 -7.44 13.26 4.18
C ARG A 148 -7.32 12.66 2.77
N HIS A 149 -8.44 12.48 2.07
CA HIS A 149 -8.45 11.88 0.73
C HIS A 149 -7.87 12.80 -0.35
N SER A 150 -7.98 14.13 -0.20
CA SER A 150 -7.41 15.09 -1.16
C SER A 150 -5.90 15.28 -1.01
N ARG A 151 -5.24 14.49 -0.16
CA ARG A 151 -3.78 14.54 0.08
C ARG A 151 -3.04 13.36 -0.54
N ILE A 152 -3.75 12.45 -1.20
CA ILE A 152 -3.15 11.31 -1.87
C ILE A 152 -2.51 11.84 -3.16
N ILE A 153 -1.19 11.72 -3.26
CA ILE A 153 -0.42 12.09 -4.46
C ILE A 153 -0.45 10.91 -5.43
N ASP A 154 -0.16 9.70 -4.94
CA ASP A 154 -0.13 8.51 -5.77
C ASP A 154 -0.53 7.25 -5.00
N ILE A 155 -0.99 6.25 -5.76
CA ILE A 155 -1.38 4.93 -5.33
C ILE A 155 -0.48 3.94 -6.08
N GLY A 156 0.21 3.10 -5.33
CA GLY A 156 1.06 2.04 -5.85
C GLY A 156 0.44 0.67 -5.58
N ALA A 157 0.29 -0.15 -6.61
CA ALA A 157 0.03 -1.58 -6.45
C ALA A 157 0.64 -2.35 -7.62
N PHE A 158 0.85 -3.66 -7.45
CA PHE A 158 1.39 -4.53 -8.51
C PHE A 158 2.72 -4.02 -9.11
N ASN A 159 3.63 -3.57 -8.25
CA ASN A 159 4.95 -3.01 -8.57
C ASN A 159 4.89 -1.80 -9.53
N ARG A 160 3.81 -1.04 -9.49
CA ARG A 160 3.60 0.13 -10.37
C ARG A 160 2.93 1.25 -9.60
N TRP A 161 3.31 2.48 -9.92
CA TRP A 161 2.65 3.71 -9.45
C TRP A 161 1.65 4.18 -10.50
N PHE A 162 0.36 4.16 -10.16
CA PHE A 162 -0.70 4.35 -11.15
C PHE A 162 -0.79 5.79 -11.65
N THR A 163 -0.71 6.78 -10.76
CA THR A 163 -0.88 8.19 -11.13
C THR A 163 0.33 8.68 -11.91
N LEU A 164 1.54 8.38 -11.43
CA LEU A 164 2.78 8.71 -12.12
C LEU A 164 2.82 8.09 -13.53
N LYS A 165 2.48 6.81 -13.66
CA LYS A 165 2.48 6.12 -14.96
C LYS A 165 1.41 6.66 -15.91
N ARG A 166 0.23 7.03 -15.41
CA ARG A 166 -0.80 7.70 -16.21
C ARG A 166 -0.30 9.06 -16.71
N LYS A 167 0.34 9.84 -15.84
CA LYS A 167 0.90 11.15 -16.19
C LYS A 167 2.06 11.05 -17.18
N LEU A 168 2.86 9.98 -17.11
CA LEU A 168 3.85 9.67 -18.13
C LEU A 168 3.21 9.44 -19.51
N TYR A 169 2.14 8.63 -19.57
CA TYR A 169 1.44 8.39 -20.83
C TYR A 169 0.80 9.67 -21.42
N GLU A 170 0.21 10.52 -20.56
CA GLU A 170 -0.33 11.81 -20.97
C GLU A 170 0.76 12.81 -21.43
N ALA A 171 2.03 12.60 -21.08
CA ALA A 171 3.14 13.45 -21.49
C ALA A 171 3.52 13.26 -22.96
N ASP A 172 3.33 12.05 -23.47
CA ASP A 172 3.65 11.68 -24.85
C ASP A 172 2.52 12.04 -25.84
N ILE A 173 1.34 12.40 -25.34
CA ILE A 173 0.22 12.85 -26.19
C ILE A 173 0.50 14.29 -26.62
N ILE A 174 0.84 14.47 -27.89
CA ILE A 174 0.97 15.78 -28.51
C ILE A 174 -0.45 16.35 -28.63
N ASP A 175 -0.73 17.37 -27.85
CA ASP A 175 -2.01 18.08 -27.89
C ASP A 175 -1.98 19.04 -29.10
N ASP A 176 -2.41 18.54 -30.27
CA ASP A 176 -2.47 19.31 -31.52
C ASP A 176 -3.24 20.62 -31.39
N THR A 177 -4.12 20.73 -30.39
CA THR A 177 -4.89 21.94 -30.04
C THR A 177 -4.07 23.11 -29.50
N ASN A 178 -2.86 22.89 -28.97
CA ASN A 178 -1.99 24.00 -28.56
C ASN A 178 -1.23 24.62 -29.73
N ASN A 179 -1.03 23.89 -30.82
CA ASN A 179 -0.36 24.40 -32.03
C ASN A 179 -1.25 25.40 -32.79
N GLU A 180 -2.58 25.27 -32.69
CA GLU A 180 -3.53 26.19 -33.32
C GLU A 180 -3.57 27.57 -32.63
N LYS A 181 -3.23 27.64 -31.34
CA LYS A 181 -3.16 28.90 -30.57
C LYS A 181 -1.84 29.66 -30.71
N ILE A 182 -0.82 29.04 -31.32
CA ILE A 182 0.47 29.67 -31.60
C ILE A 182 0.52 30.20 -33.04
N ALA A 183 -0.39 29.73 -33.91
CA ALA A 183 -0.53 30.15 -35.30
C ALA A 183 -1.58 31.29 -35.51
N LEU A 184 -2.21 31.79 -34.44
CA LEU A 184 -3.09 32.96 -34.40
C LEU A 184 -2.52 34.02 -33.43
#